data_AF-A0A0F9MLQ3-F1
#
_entry.id   AF-A0A0F9MLQ3-F1
#
_cell.length_a   1.000
_cell.length_b   1.000
_cell.length_c   1.000
_cell.angle_alpha   90.00
_cell.angle_beta   90.00
_cell.angle_gamma   90.00
#
_symmetry.space_group_name_H-M   'P 1'
#
loop_
_entity.id
_entity.type
_entity.pdbx_description
1 polymer ?
#
loop_
_entity_poly.entity_id
_entity_poly.type
_entity_poly.pdbx_seq_one_letter_code
_entity_poly.pdbx_strand_id
1 'polypeptide(L)'
;MSVDTAFAAPWVFVIDTDQYAGNFEREMCAYCTGTIGQCGVGEEIANLFEEDFELEDDKYGEDNPFIDYVDNWVMGEDGCGRPTSIWGGPADNNCNSVAIFFQQEPTEEHIKIMKERSSDFAKNRPDRKDYWEGDKPMTILGFRLLKQVVTTTEITI
;
A
#
# COMPACT_ATOMS: atom_id res chain seq x y z
N MET A 1 -14.70 28.15 10.66
CA MET A 1 -13.63 27.18 10.89
C MET A 1 -14.14 25.86 10.36
N SER A 2 -13.66 25.41 9.20
CA SER A 2 -13.95 24.06 8.73
C SER A 2 -13.24 23.10 9.66
N VAL A 3 -13.99 22.16 10.22
CA VAL A 3 -13.41 21.01 10.91
C VAL A 3 -12.97 20.09 9.78
N ASP A 4 -11.69 20.12 9.43
CA ASP A 4 -11.09 19.14 8.52
C ASP A 4 -11.05 17.81 9.27
N THR A 5 -12.19 17.13 9.28
CA THR A 5 -12.30 15.77 9.76
C THR A 5 -11.72 14.85 8.69
N ALA A 6 -10.42 14.56 8.80
CA ALA A 6 -9.73 13.55 8.01
C ALA A 6 -10.31 12.16 8.32
N PHE A 7 -11.24 11.67 7.49
CA PHE A 7 -11.87 10.36 7.68
C PHE A 7 -11.67 9.38 6.52
N ALA A 8 -10.82 9.70 5.55
CA ALA A 8 -10.54 8.82 4.43
C ALA A 8 -9.27 9.29 3.70
N ALA A 9 -8.37 8.37 3.36
CA ALA A 9 -7.30 8.65 2.42
C ALA A 9 -7.94 8.99 1.05
N PRO A 10 -7.75 10.21 0.52
CA PRO A 10 -8.45 10.66 -0.69
C PRO A 10 -8.10 9.87 -1.94
N TRP A 11 -6.97 9.15 -1.93
CA TRP A 11 -6.51 8.38 -3.07
C TRP A 11 -6.10 6.96 -2.67
N VAL A 12 -6.40 6.00 -3.54
CA VAL A 12 -6.05 4.59 -3.33
C VAL A 12 -5.50 4.00 -4.62
N PHE A 13 -4.28 3.48 -4.56
CA PHE A 13 -3.71 2.66 -5.63
C PHE A 13 -3.96 1.19 -5.30
N VAL A 14 -4.67 0.49 -6.19
CA VAL A 14 -5.06 -0.89 -5.97
C VAL A 14 -4.36 -1.80 -6.96
N ILE A 15 -3.73 -2.86 -6.44
CA ILE A 15 -3.03 -3.89 -7.19
C ILE A 15 -3.88 -5.16 -7.10
N ASP A 16 -4.46 -5.58 -8.22
CA ASP A 16 -5.32 -6.76 -8.29
C ASP A 16 -4.46 -8.01 -8.55
N THR A 17 -4.65 -9.07 -7.78
CA THR A 17 -3.87 -10.31 -7.89
C THR A 17 -4.76 -11.56 -7.96
N ASP A 18 -4.18 -12.71 -8.28
CA ASP A 18 -4.85 -14.01 -8.28
C ASP A 18 -4.75 -14.77 -6.94
N GLN A 19 -4.15 -14.16 -5.91
CA GLN A 19 -3.96 -14.78 -4.59
C GLN A 19 -4.61 -13.94 -3.48
N TYR A 20 -4.78 -14.55 -2.30
CA TYR A 20 -5.35 -13.85 -1.15
C TYR A 20 -4.35 -12.80 -0.63
N ALA A 21 -4.74 -11.53 -0.69
CA ALA A 21 -3.85 -10.40 -0.40
C ALA A 21 -3.39 -10.35 1.05
N GLY A 22 -4.16 -10.91 1.99
CA GLY A 22 -3.85 -10.87 3.44
C GLY A 22 -2.59 -11.62 3.86
N ASN A 23 -1.97 -12.35 2.94
CA ASN A 23 -0.68 -13.01 3.15
C ASN A 23 0.50 -12.14 2.73
N PHE A 24 0.30 -10.98 2.10
CA PHE A 24 1.41 -10.22 1.50
C PHE A 24 1.15 -8.72 1.31
N GLU A 25 0.00 -8.19 1.73
CA GLU A 25 -0.40 -6.81 1.45
C GLU A 25 0.57 -5.79 2.06
N ARG A 26 1.12 -6.12 3.23
CA ARG A 26 2.05 -5.28 3.98
C ARG A 26 3.44 -5.30 3.35
N GLU A 27 3.93 -6.49 3.03
CA GLU A 27 5.20 -6.69 2.35
C GLU A 27 5.18 -6.11 0.94
N MET A 28 4.09 -6.27 0.19
CA MET A 28 3.94 -5.66 -1.13
C MET A 28 3.90 -4.14 -1.04
N CYS A 29 3.21 -3.56 -0.05
CA CYS A 29 3.24 -2.12 0.20
C CYS A 29 4.66 -1.66 0.48
N ALA A 30 5.33 -2.26 1.47
CA ALA A 30 6.71 -1.94 1.84
C ALA A 30 7.66 -2.07 0.64
N TYR A 31 7.52 -3.13 -0.15
CA TYR A 31 8.34 -3.32 -1.35
C TYR A 31 8.11 -2.23 -2.38
N CYS A 32 6.87 -1.82 -2.61
CA CYS A 32 6.53 -0.87 -3.66
C CYS A 32 6.85 0.58 -3.30
N THR A 33 6.79 0.93 -2.01
CA THR A 33 6.83 2.33 -1.56
C THR A 33 7.90 2.62 -0.51
N GLY A 34 8.56 1.61 0.06
CA GLY A 34 9.46 1.77 1.20
C GLY A 34 8.76 2.21 2.50
N THR A 35 7.41 2.22 2.54
CA THR A 35 6.65 2.70 3.70
C THR A 35 6.02 1.55 4.46
N ILE A 36 6.09 1.59 5.80
CA ILE A 36 5.50 0.60 6.69
C ILE A 36 4.51 1.23 7.67
N GLY A 37 3.55 0.43 8.14
CA GLY A 37 2.63 0.82 9.20
C GLY A 37 3.24 0.67 10.59
N GLN A 38 2.46 1.02 11.63
CA GLN A 38 2.93 0.98 13.02
C GLN A 38 3.27 -0.41 13.55
N CYS A 39 2.79 -1.47 12.87
CA CYS A 39 3.10 -2.85 13.25
C CYS A 39 4.54 -3.27 12.91
N GLY A 40 5.29 -2.48 12.13
CA GLY A 40 6.66 -2.80 11.73
C GLY A 40 6.78 -3.92 10.69
N VAL A 41 5.68 -4.55 10.29
CA VAL A 41 5.71 -5.63 9.30
C VAL A 41 6.09 -5.06 7.94
N GLY A 42 7.07 -5.70 7.31
CA GLY A 42 7.66 -5.27 6.05
C GLY A 42 8.94 -4.44 6.20
N GLU A 43 9.48 -4.23 7.41
CA GLU A 43 10.73 -3.47 7.63
C GLU A 43 11.89 -3.99 6.75
N GLU A 44 12.18 -5.30 6.78
CA GLU A 44 13.23 -5.88 5.91
C GLU A 44 12.95 -5.69 4.42
N ILE A 45 11.68 -5.61 4.03
CA ILE A 45 11.25 -5.42 2.64
C ILE A 45 11.30 -3.94 2.22
N ALA A 46 11.07 -3.03 3.16
CA ALA A 46 11.23 -1.59 2.95
C ALA A 46 12.71 -1.23 2.73
N ASN A 47 13.64 -1.89 3.45
CA ASN A 47 15.07 -1.70 3.23
C ASN A 47 15.50 -2.06 1.80
N LEU A 48 14.84 -3.03 1.15
CA LEU A 48 15.10 -3.33 -0.27
C LEU A 48 14.72 -2.16 -1.19
N PHE A 49 13.66 -1.41 -0.84
CA PHE A 49 13.31 -0.20 -1.57
C PHE A 49 14.38 0.87 -1.38
N GLU A 50 14.85 1.08 -0.15
CA GLU A 50 15.92 2.05 0.14
C GLU A 50 17.21 1.72 -0.61
N GLU A 51 17.62 0.44 -0.63
CA GLU A 51 18.78 -0.06 -1.37
C GLU A 51 18.63 0.16 -2.89
N ASP A 52 17.47 -0.19 -3.46
CA ASP A 52 17.21 -0.06 -4.91
C ASP A 52 17.21 1.40 -5.40
N PHE A 53 16.87 2.34 -4.50
CA PHE A 53 16.83 3.78 -4.79
C PHE A 53 18.05 4.54 -4.26
N GLU A 54 19.03 3.85 -3.67
CA GLU A 54 20.23 4.44 -3.08
C GLU A 54 19.91 5.55 -2.06
N LEU A 55 18.84 5.36 -1.27
CA LEU A 55 18.43 6.33 -0.26
C LEU A 55 19.42 6.34 0.90
N GLU A 56 19.73 7.52 1.44
CA GLU A 56 20.57 7.61 2.62
C GLU A 56 19.83 7.03 3.83
N ASP A 57 20.55 6.27 4.67
CA ASP A 57 20.07 5.70 5.95
C ASP A 57 19.95 6.81 7.01
N ASP A 58 19.30 7.91 6.65
CA ASP A 58 18.76 8.82 7.63
C ASP A 58 17.47 8.21 8.17
N LYS A 59 17.35 8.19 9.49
CA LYS A 59 16.31 7.45 10.22
C LYS A 59 14.88 7.98 9.97
N TYR A 60 14.72 8.92 9.04
CA TYR A 60 13.52 9.67 8.78
C TYR A 60 13.03 9.58 7.32
N GLY A 61 13.83 9.01 6.42
CA GLY A 61 13.38 8.66 5.07
C GLY A 61 12.97 9.86 4.23
N GLU A 62 13.61 11.02 4.44
CA GLU A 62 13.27 12.27 3.74
C GLU A 62 13.46 12.15 2.22
N ASP A 63 14.34 11.26 1.76
CA ASP A 63 14.59 11.02 0.33
C ASP A 63 13.62 9.99 -0.31
N ASN A 64 12.79 9.31 0.48
CA ASN A 64 11.81 8.37 -0.07
C ASN A 64 10.71 9.14 -0.83
N PRO A 65 10.53 8.93 -2.15
CA PRO A 65 9.55 9.68 -2.96
C PRO A 65 8.10 9.47 -2.51
N PHE A 66 7.81 8.48 -1.68
CA PHE A 66 6.48 8.15 -1.18
C PHE A 66 6.18 8.70 0.22
N ILE A 67 7.17 9.20 0.98
CA ILE A 67 7.02 9.50 2.41
C ILE A 67 5.92 10.53 2.71
N ASP A 68 5.81 11.57 1.87
CA ASP A 68 4.82 12.64 1.98
C ASP A 68 3.50 12.35 1.25
N TYR A 69 3.42 11.20 0.58
CA TYR A 69 2.30 10.82 -0.27
C TYR A 69 1.47 9.70 0.33
N VAL A 70 2.11 8.67 0.87
CA VAL A 70 1.45 7.49 1.44
C VAL A 70 0.89 7.79 2.82
N ASP A 71 -0.36 7.40 3.05
CA ASP A 71 -1.05 7.63 4.32
C ASP A 71 -0.82 6.48 5.31
N ASN A 72 0.18 6.61 6.19
CA ASN A 72 0.50 5.60 7.20
C ASN A 72 -0.52 5.51 8.35
N TRP A 73 -1.54 6.37 8.37
CA TRP A 73 -2.48 6.52 9.50
C TRP A 73 -3.90 6.06 9.18
N VAL A 74 -4.10 5.24 8.14
CA VAL A 74 -5.39 4.57 7.94
C VAL A 74 -5.57 3.52 9.03
N MET A 75 -6.46 3.82 9.97
CA MET A 75 -6.66 3.01 11.17
C MET A 75 -7.34 1.67 10.82
N GLY A 76 -6.65 0.57 11.12
CA GLY A 76 -7.23 -0.78 11.09
C GLY A 76 -8.18 -1.04 12.26
N GLU A 77 -8.89 -2.17 12.20
CA GLU A 77 -9.82 -2.60 13.26
C GLU A 77 -9.15 -2.85 14.62
N ASP A 78 -7.84 -3.15 14.61
CA ASP A 78 -7.00 -3.33 15.78
C ASP A 78 -6.45 -2.01 16.34
N GLY A 79 -6.80 -0.88 15.74
CA GLY A 79 -6.29 0.45 16.10
C GLY A 79 -4.85 0.69 15.64
N CYS A 80 -4.29 -0.17 14.79
CA CYS A 80 -2.97 0.00 14.19
C CYS A 80 -3.10 0.81 12.89
N GLY A 81 -2.38 1.92 12.79
CA GLY A 81 -2.27 2.70 11.55
C GLY A 81 -1.48 1.92 10.49
N ARG A 82 -2.06 1.72 9.31
CA ARG A 82 -1.46 0.97 8.21
C ARG A 82 -1.62 1.72 6.88
N PRO A 83 -0.58 1.78 6.03
CA PRO A 83 -0.67 2.38 4.69
C PRO A 83 -1.40 1.51 3.67
N THR A 84 -1.83 0.32 4.06
CA THR A 84 -2.39 -0.67 3.14
C THR A 84 -3.52 -1.48 3.77
N SER A 85 -4.39 -2.04 2.93
CA SER A 85 -5.46 -2.95 3.33
C SER A 85 -5.80 -3.94 2.21
N ILE A 86 -6.47 -5.03 2.58
CA ILE A 86 -6.95 -6.05 1.63
C ILE A 86 -8.31 -5.67 1.07
N TRP A 87 -8.43 -5.65 -0.25
CA TRP A 87 -9.65 -5.24 -0.94
C TRP A 87 -10.11 -6.33 -1.91
N GLY A 88 -11.40 -6.28 -2.28
CA GLY A 88 -11.96 -7.15 -3.32
C GLY A 88 -11.46 -6.77 -4.71
N GLY A 89 -11.14 -7.78 -5.51
CA GLY A 89 -10.81 -7.64 -6.91
C GLY A 89 -12.04 -7.34 -7.77
N PRO A 90 -11.84 -6.93 -9.03
CA PRO A 90 -12.93 -6.57 -9.92
C PRO A 90 -13.81 -7.76 -10.36
N ALA A 91 -13.28 -8.99 -10.31
CA ALA A 91 -14.00 -10.20 -10.71
C ALA A 91 -14.74 -10.86 -9.54
N ASP A 92 -14.16 -10.81 -8.34
CA ASP A 92 -14.68 -11.44 -7.14
C ASP A 92 -14.24 -10.67 -5.87
N ASN A 93 -15.11 -10.62 -4.86
CA ASN A 93 -14.81 -9.98 -3.57
C ASN A 93 -13.87 -10.84 -2.69
N ASN A 94 -12.98 -11.62 -3.29
CA ASN A 94 -12.15 -12.63 -2.63
C ASN A 94 -10.93 -12.06 -1.90
N CYS A 95 -10.93 -10.76 -1.56
CA CYS A 95 -9.83 -10.10 -0.84
C CYS A 95 -8.46 -10.36 -1.49
N ASN A 96 -8.40 -10.30 -2.82
CA ASN A 96 -7.25 -10.59 -3.66
C ASN A 96 -6.56 -9.33 -4.20
N SER A 97 -6.89 -8.16 -3.65
CA SER A 97 -6.29 -6.90 -4.04
C SER A 97 -5.57 -6.23 -2.86
N VAL A 98 -4.43 -5.63 -3.14
CA VAL A 98 -3.67 -4.78 -2.20
C VAL A 98 -4.03 -3.33 -2.49
N ALA A 99 -4.59 -2.63 -1.51
CA ALA A 99 -4.95 -1.22 -1.61
C ALA A 99 -3.97 -0.38 -0.79
N ILE A 100 -3.19 0.46 -1.46
CA ILE A 100 -2.23 1.39 -0.85
C ILE A 100 -2.86 2.78 -0.78
N PHE A 101 -2.85 3.39 0.40
CA PHE A 101 -3.54 4.63 0.70
C PHE A 101 -2.63 5.86 0.54
N PHE A 102 -3.18 6.93 -0.01
CA PHE A 102 -2.47 8.16 -0.30
C PHE A 102 -3.23 9.39 0.21
N GLN A 103 -2.51 10.32 0.84
CA GLN A 103 -3.04 11.62 1.28
C GLN A 103 -3.22 12.59 0.11
N GLN A 104 -2.52 12.36 -1.00
CA GLN A 104 -2.50 13.20 -2.18
C GLN A 104 -2.55 12.34 -3.45
N GLU A 105 -2.82 12.94 -4.60
CA GLU A 105 -2.81 12.18 -5.86
C GLU A 105 -1.37 11.69 -6.14
N PRO A 106 -1.14 10.36 -6.30
CA PRO A 106 0.18 9.87 -6.65
C PRO A 106 0.57 10.38 -8.04
N THR A 107 1.85 10.73 -8.23
CA THR A 107 2.37 11.18 -9.52
C THR A 107 2.39 10.03 -10.54
N GLU A 108 2.52 10.35 -11.84
CA GLU A 108 2.69 9.33 -12.86
C GLU A 108 3.93 8.45 -12.62
N GLU A 109 5.01 9.04 -12.10
CA GLU A 109 6.22 8.29 -11.75
C GLU A 109 5.98 7.37 -10.55
N HIS A 110 5.25 7.82 -9.51
CA HIS A 110 4.86 6.95 -8.40
C HIS A 110 4.07 5.73 -8.88
N ILE A 111 3.10 5.96 -9.77
CA ILE A 111 2.30 4.88 -10.37
C ILE A 111 3.18 3.92 -11.17
N LYS A 112 4.12 4.45 -11.95
CA LYS A 112 5.06 3.65 -12.74
C LYS A 112 5.94 2.78 -11.85
N ILE A 113 6.56 3.35 -10.82
CA ILE A 113 7.37 2.64 -9.82
C ILE A 113 6.54 1.53 -9.17
N MET A 114 5.35 1.83 -8.66
CA MET A 114 4.50 0.82 -8.01
C MET A 114 4.11 -0.32 -8.96
N LYS A 115 3.82 -0.04 -10.23
CA LYS A 115 3.52 -1.09 -11.23
C LYS A 115 4.72 -1.99 -11.52
N GLU A 116 5.90 -1.40 -11.68
CA GLU A 116 7.14 -2.14 -11.95
C GLU A 116 7.50 -3.01 -10.74
N ARG A 117 7.51 -2.43 -9.54
CA ARG A 117 7.87 -3.13 -8.30
C ARG A 117 6.85 -4.19 -7.88
N SER A 118 5.54 -3.95 -8.01
CA SER A 118 4.54 -4.99 -7.73
C SER A 118 4.63 -6.17 -8.71
N SER A 119 4.94 -5.89 -9.98
CA SER A 119 5.17 -6.95 -10.98
C SER A 119 6.43 -7.76 -10.69
N ASP A 120 7.47 -7.11 -10.17
CA ASP A 120 8.68 -7.78 -9.72
C ASP A 120 8.44 -8.59 -8.44
N PHE A 121 7.77 -8.02 -7.44
CA PHE A 121 7.34 -8.71 -6.23
C PHE A 121 6.54 -9.98 -6.55
N ALA A 122 5.60 -9.93 -7.50
CA ALA A 122 4.83 -11.11 -7.90
C ALA A 122 5.70 -12.27 -8.42
N LYS A 123 6.81 -11.95 -9.10
CA LYS A 123 7.75 -12.92 -9.67
C LYS A 123 8.78 -13.39 -8.63
N ASN A 124 9.36 -12.45 -7.89
CA ASN A 124 10.56 -12.60 -7.08
C ASN A 124 10.30 -12.42 -5.58
N ARG A 125 9.04 -12.57 -5.15
CA ARG A 125 8.53 -12.33 -3.80
C ARG A 125 9.55 -12.74 -2.70
N PRO A 126 10.20 -11.79 -2.02
CA PRO A 126 11.35 -12.04 -1.15
C PRO A 126 11.01 -12.79 0.13
N ASP A 127 9.77 -12.67 0.62
CA ASP A 127 9.25 -13.23 1.88
C ASP A 127 8.62 -14.63 1.74
N ARG A 128 8.66 -15.25 0.54
CA ARG A 128 7.96 -16.52 0.25
C ARG A 128 8.26 -17.67 1.21
N LYS A 129 9.47 -17.71 1.77
CA LYS A 129 9.92 -18.81 2.64
C LYS A 129 9.19 -18.83 3.98
N ASP A 130 8.58 -17.70 4.36
CA ASP A 130 7.91 -17.53 5.65
C ASP A 130 6.44 -17.95 5.61
N TYR A 131 5.90 -18.23 4.41
CA TYR A 131 4.49 -18.56 4.20
C TYR A 131 4.27 -20.00 3.76
N TRP A 132 3.17 -20.60 4.24
CA TRP A 132 2.76 -21.98 3.97
C TRP A 132 2.47 -22.27 2.48
N GLU A 133 2.25 -21.22 1.70
CA GLU A 133 1.95 -21.29 0.26
C GLU A 133 3.18 -21.64 -0.59
N GLY A 134 4.38 -21.49 -0.01
CA GLY A 134 5.66 -21.79 -0.65
C GLY A 134 5.89 -20.98 -1.93
N ASP A 135 6.40 -21.65 -2.97
CA ASP A 135 6.85 -21.00 -4.22
C ASP A 135 5.74 -20.76 -5.25
N LYS A 136 4.45 -20.74 -4.87
CA LYS A 136 3.38 -20.51 -5.85
C LYS A 136 3.53 -19.12 -6.49
N PRO A 137 3.65 -19.04 -7.83
CA PRO A 137 3.73 -17.77 -8.51
C PRO A 137 2.41 -17.00 -8.36
N MET A 138 2.54 -15.69 -8.11
CA MET A 138 1.43 -14.76 -8.10
C MET A 138 1.36 -14.06 -9.46
N THR A 139 0.13 -13.79 -9.91
CA THR A 139 -0.13 -13.02 -11.14
C THR A 139 -0.76 -11.69 -10.78
N ILE A 140 -0.23 -10.60 -11.32
CA ILE A 140 -0.90 -9.31 -11.29
C ILE A 140 -1.99 -9.31 -12.38
N LEU A 141 -3.24 -9.13 -11.98
CA LEU A 141 -4.40 -9.09 -12.86
C LEU A 141 -4.66 -7.70 -13.42
N GLY A 142 -4.27 -6.65 -12.69
CA GLY A 142 -4.50 -5.28 -13.09
C GLY A 142 -4.17 -4.27 -12.00
N PHE A 143 -4.39 -3.00 -12.35
CA PHE A 143 -4.18 -1.86 -11.46
C PHE A 143 -5.37 -0.91 -11.52
N ARG A 144 -5.73 -0.30 -10.40
CA ARG A 144 -6.77 0.72 -10.31
C ARG A 144 -6.25 1.92 -9.52
N LEU A 145 -6.62 3.12 -9.94
CA LEU A 145 -6.42 4.33 -9.16
C LEU A 145 -7.81 4.88 -8.83
N LEU A 146 -8.09 5.05 -7.54
CA LEU A 146 -9.39 5.46 -7.04
C LEU A 146 -9.25 6.78 -6.30
N LYS A 147 -10.23 7.67 -6.51
CA LYS A 147 -10.39 8.91 -5.73
C LYS A 147 -11.60 8.78 -4.83
N GLN A 148 -11.42 8.96 -3.54
CA GLN A 148 -12.50 9.02 -2.56
C GLN A 148 -12.99 10.46 -2.43
N VAL A 149 -14.30 10.66 -2.51
CA VAL A 149 -14.96 11.96 -2.34
C VAL A 149 -15.92 11.84 -1.17
N VAL A 150 -15.61 12.54 -0.07
CA VAL A 150 -16.42 12.56 1.15
C VAL A 150 -17.23 13.85 1.21
N THR A 151 -18.53 13.73 1.50
CA THR A 151 -19.43 14.88 1.69
C THR A 151 -19.95 14.88 3.12
N THR A 152 -19.70 15.95 3.86
CA THR A 152 -20.24 16.15 5.20
C THR A 152 -21.45 17.07 5.13
N THR A 153 -22.58 16.62 5.69
CA THR A 153 -23.81 17.41 5.81
C THR A 153 -24.08 17.68 7.28
N GLU A 154 -24.18 18.95 7.66
CA GLU A 154 -24.63 19.35 8.99
C GLU A 154 -26.15 19.17 9.09
N ILE A 155 -26.59 18.38 10.08
CA ILE A 155 -28.01 18.16 10.36
C ILE A 155 -28.33 18.89 11.66
N THR A 156 -29.24 19.86 11.62
CA THR A 156 -29.78 20.50 12.82
C THR A 156 -30.69 19.50 13.54
N ILE A 157 -30.39 19.21 14.81
CA ILE A 157 -31.16 18.34 15.70
C ILE A 157 -32.11 19.18 16.54
#